data_AF-A0A3Q4GHZ5-F1
#
_entry.id   AF-A0A3Q4GHZ5-F1
#
_cell.length_a   1.000
_cell.length_b   1.000
_cell.length_c   1.000
_cell.angle_alpha   90.00
_cell.angle_beta   90.00
_cell.angle_gamma   90.00
#
_symmetry.space_group_name_H-M   'P 1'
#
loop_
_entity.id
_entity.type
_entity.pdbx_description
1 polymer ?
#
loop_
_entity_poly.entity_id
_entity_poly.type
_entity_poly.pdbx_seq_one_letter_code
_entity_poly.pdbx_strand_id
1 'polypeptide(L)'
;LRIVLLGRTGTGRSSSGNTILGRSAFLVDVSPCSVTAQCKKQSGIVGRRSISVIDTPGLFHTHLSSQEVMAEVGQCVGFSSPGPHAFLVTLQLGRFTHEEREAFEWIKARFGPEVMRFTMVLFTCGDQLKGKRIEDFLEESQELSEFVSSCHGGYHVFDNSRQEETDEVVESIQTEAEVTEGRLPRLEKKWEDEERRREEEEARKRAEKLFWCELVTALGKGAAEGAGIMGKDKGKGKAVKKAKVVEKVAALAASPLSVRSAAKAVGGAVREGSKVLYKHRKTLLR
;
A
#
# COMPACT_ATOMS: atom_id res chain seq x y z
N LEU A 1 -6.77 6.09 -22.28
CA LEU A 1 -7.42 6.11 -20.96
C LEU A 1 -6.72 5.09 -20.04
N ARG A 2 -6.42 5.45 -18.79
CA ARG A 2 -5.70 4.62 -17.80
C ARG A 2 -6.53 4.62 -16.52
N ILE A 3 -7.03 3.46 -16.14
CA ILE A 3 -8.01 3.28 -15.06
C ILE A 3 -7.39 2.40 -13.99
N VAL A 4 -7.51 2.77 -12.73
CA VAL A 4 -7.10 1.94 -11.58
C VAL A 4 -8.34 1.48 -10.83
N LEU A 5 -8.47 0.17 -10.63
CA LEU A 5 -9.59 -0.41 -9.89
C LEU A 5 -9.21 -0.60 -8.42
N LEU A 6 -10.01 -0.05 -7.51
CA LEU A 6 -9.80 -0.08 -6.06
C LEU A 6 -11.05 -0.58 -5.35
N GLY A 7 -10.89 -1.04 -4.10
CA GLY A 7 -12.01 -1.51 -3.28
C GLY A 7 -11.67 -2.72 -2.43
N ARG A 8 -12.67 -3.17 -1.67
CA ARG A 8 -12.59 -4.37 -0.83
C ARG A 8 -12.50 -5.64 -1.67
N THR A 9 -11.95 -6.71 -1.10
CA THR A 9 -12.01 -8.05 -1.69
C THR A 9 -13.46 -8.46 -1.96
N GLY A 10 -13.72 -9.03 -3.13
CA GLY A 10 -15.03 -9.61 -3.46
C GLY A 10 -16.06 -8.62 -4.00
N THR A 11 -15.75 -7.32 -4.10
CA THR A 11 -16.68 -6.32 -4.68
C THR A 11 -16.68 -6.28 -6.21
N GLY A 12 -16.04 -7.24 -6.87
CA GLY A 12 -16.13 -7.42 -8.32
C GLY A 12 -15.11 -6.67 -9.17
N ARG A 13 -14.01 -6.14 -8.62
CA ARG A 13 -12.97 -5.38 -9.35
C ARG A 13 -12.46 -6.07 -10.61
N SER A 14 -11.93 -7.28 -10.48
CA SER A 14 -11.38 -8.04 -11.61
C SER A 14 -12.46 -8.30 -12.68
N SER A 15 -13.71 -8.57 -12.27
CA SER A 15 -14.84 -8.71 -13.18
C SER A 15 -15.16 -7.41 -13.90
N SER A 16 -15.21 -6.29 -13.19
CA SER A 16 -15.41 -4.97 -13.78
C SER A 16 -14.33 -4.61 -14.79
N GLY A 17 -13.07 -4.97 -14.50
CA GLY A 17 -11.97 -4.80 -15.46
C GLY A 17 -12.15 -5.63 -16.73
N ASN A 18 -12.71 -6.83 -16.63
CA ASN A 18 -13.06 -7.66 -17.77
C ASN A 18 -14.21 -7.07 -18.58
N THR A 19 -15.25 -6.56 -17.90
CA THR A 19 -16.36 -5.83 -18.53
C THR A 19 -15.83 -4.63 -19.30
N ILE A 20 -15.07 -3.74 -18.65
CA ILE A 20 -14.50 -2.53 -19.29
C ILE A 20 -13.67 -2.88 -20.53
N LEU A 21 -12.90 -3.97 -20.50
CA LEU A 21 -12.06 -4.40 -21.63
C LEU A 21 -12.80 -5.27 -22.66
N GLY A 22 -14.06 -5.64 -22.42
CA GLY A 22 -14.86 -6.52 -23.27
C GLY A 22 -14.28 -7.94 -23.43
N ARG A 23 -13.40 -8.38 -22.52
CA ARG A 23 -12.75 -9.71 -22.59
C ARG A 23 -12.30 -10.21 -21.22
N SER A 24 -12.08 -11.51 -21.10
CA SER A 24 -11.47 -12.13 -19.90
C SER A 24 -9.97 -11.78 -19.82
N ALA A 25 -9.65 -10.63 -19.23
CA ALA A 25 -8.30 -10.08 -19.10
C ALA A 25 -7.67 -10.34 -17.71
N PHE A 26 -8.52 -10.43 -16.69
CA PHE A 26 -8.18 -10.69 -15.30
C PHE A 26 -8.84 -11.99 -14.84
N LEU A 27 -8.14 -12.72 -13.97
CA LEU A 27 -8.66 -13.92 -13.35
C LEU A 27 -9.80 -13.55 -12.39
N VAL A 28 -10.96 -14.15 -12.59
CA VAL A 28 -12.12 -14.07 -11.70
C VAL A 28 -12.43 -15.48 -11.26
N ASP A 29 -12.58 -15.68 -9.96
CA ASP A 29 -12.92 -16.98 -9.40
C ASP A 29 -13.88 -16.80 -8.22
N VAL A 30 -14.82 -17.74 -8.07
CA VAL A 30 -15.75 -17.78 -6.94
C VAL A 30 -15.04 -18.52 -5.81
N SER A 31 -14.22 -17.78 -5.08
CA SER A 31 -13.39 -18.31 -4.00
C SER A 31 -13.76 -17.69 -2.65
N PRO A 32 -13.73 -18.46 -1.55
CA PRO A 32 -13.82 -17.89 -0.21
C PRO A 32 -12.57 -17.05 0.15
N CYS A 33 -11.52 -17.11 -0.67
CA CYS A 33 -10.26 -16.42 -0.45
C CYS A 33 -10.00 -15.37 -1.54
N SER A 34 -9.19 -14.36 -1.20
CA SER A 34 -8.73 -13.35 -2.16
C SER A 34 -7.83 -13.99 -3.22
N VAL A 35 -8.12 -13.71 -4.50
CA VAL A 35 -7.41 -14.29 -5.65
C VAL A 35 -6.34 -13.33 -6.18
N THR A 36 -6.64 -12.04 -6.23
CA THR A 36 -5.73 -11.02 -6.76
C THR A 36 -4.76 -10.56 -5.67
N ALA A 37 -3.56 -11.15 -5.66
CA ALA A 37 -2.50 -10.80 -4.70
C ALA A 37 -1.52 -9.74 -5.23
N GLN A 38 -1.54 -9.46 -6.54
CA GLN A 38 -0.64 -8.50 -7.20
C GLN A 38 -1.39 -7.57 -8.15
N CYS A 39 -0.86 -6.36 -8.32
CA CYS A 39 -1.32 -5.43 -9.33
C CYS A 39 -1.07 -5.99 -10.72
N LYS A 40 -2.09 -5.94 -11.59
CA LYS A 40 -2.00 -6.40 -12.97
C LYS A 40 -2.52 -5.33 -13.90
N LYS A 41 -1.72 -4.98 -14.91
CA LYS A 41 -2.12 -4.09 -15.99
C LYS A 41 -2.54 -4.92 -17.21
N GLN A 42 -3.73 -4.64 -17.72
CA GLN A 42 -4.19 -5.13 -19.02
C GLN A 42 -4.57 -3.95 -19.89
N SER A 43 -4.48 -4.12 -21.20
CA SER A 43 -4.83 -3.07 -22.16
C SER A 43 -5.56 -3.64 -23.35
N GLY A 44 -6.30 -2.78 -24.05
CA GLY A 44 -7.09 -3.12 -25.23
C GLY A 44 -7.62 -1.86 -25.89
N ILE A 45 -8.21 -2.05 -27.07
CA ILE A 45 -8.98 -1.02 -27.76
C ILE A 45 -10.45 -1.32 -27.48
N VAL A 46 -11.17 -0.35 -26.93
CA VAL A 46 -12.62 -0.41 -26.68
C VAL A 46 -13.24 0.77 -27.43
N GLY A 47 -14.22 0.49 -28.29
CA GLY A 47 -14.68 1.43 -29.31
C GLY A 47 -13.49 1.93 -30.15
N ARG A 48 -13.19 3.23 -30.05
CA ARG A 48 -12.08 3.89 -30.78
C ARG A 48 -10.90 4.30 -29.89
N ARG A 49 -10.88 3.90 -28.61
CA ARG A 49 -9.91 4.39 -27.63
C ARG A 49 -9.04 3.27 -27.07
N SER A 50 -7.76 3.59 -26.88
CA SER A 50 -6.85 2.72 -26.13
C SER A 50 -7.11 2.85 -24.64
N ILE A 51 -7.46 1.75 -24.00
CA ILE A 51 -7.74 1.66 -22.56
C ILE A 51 -6.71 0.76 -21.90
N SER A 52 -6.17 1.21 -20.77
CA SER A 52 -5.40 0.40 -19.84
C SER A 52 -6.16 0.33 -18.52
N VAL A 53 -6.39 -0.88 -18.02
CA VAL A 53 -7.00 -1.13 -16.72
C VAL A 53 -5.94 -1.76 -15.82
N ILE A 54 -5.79 -1.22 -14.60
CA ILE A 54 -4.94 -1.76 -13.56
C ILE A 54 -5.85 -2.35 -12.48
N ASP A 55 -5.87 -3.67 -12.38
CA ASP A 55 -6.50 -4.39 -11.29
C ASP A 55 -5.54 -4.45 -10.10
N THR A 56 -6.06 -4.30 -8.88
CA THR A 56 -5.26 -4.21 -7.65
C THR A 56 -5.70 -5.25 -6.61
N PRO A 57 -4.87 -5.63 -5.63
CA PRO A 57 -5.31 -6.48 -4.53
C PRO A 57 -6.37 -5.83 -3.67
N GLY A 58 -7.22 -6.64 -3.05
CA GLY A 58 -8.31 -6.15 -2.18
C GLY A 58 -7.76 -5.52 -0.91
N LEU A 59 -8.34 -4.41 -0.46
CA LEU A 59 -7.85 -3.71 0.73
C LEU A 59 -7.89 -4.58 2.01
N PHE A 60 -8.83 -5.52 2.07
CA PHE A 60 -8.99 -6.53 3.11
C PHE A 60 -8.68 -7.91 2.53
N HIS A 61 -7.43 -8.10 2.12
CA HIS A 61 -6.98 -9.35 1.51
C HIS A 61 -6.91 -10.47 2.56
N THR A 62 -7.32 -11.69 2.21
CA THR A 62 -7.38 -12.81 3.16
C THR A 62 -6.02 -13.36 3.59
N HIS A 63 -4.99 -13.16 2.77
CA HIS A 63 -3.64 -13.71 2.99
C HIS A 63 -2.52 -12.67 3.06
N LEU A 64 -2.82 -11.40 2.80
CA LEU A 64 -1.82 -10.33 2.83
C LEU A 64 -2.12 -9.43 4.01
N SER A 65 -1.08 -9.00 4.70
CA SER A 65 -1.18 -7.93 5.70
C SER A 65 -1.55 -6.60 5.05
N SER A 66 -2.12 -5.68 5.82
CA SER A 66 -2.45 -4.33 5.32
C SER A 66 -1.23 -3.58 4.75
N GLN A 67 -0.03 -3.88 5.24
CA GLN A 67 1.23 -3.30 4.74
C GLN A 67 1.60 -3.87 3.37
N GLU A 68 1.45 -5.17 3.16
CA GLU A 68 1.70 -5.83 1.86
C GLU A 68 0.69 -5.36 0.82
N VAL A 69 -0.59 -5.28 1.19
CA VAL A 69 -1.63 -4.70 0.34
C VAL A 69 -1.27 -3.26 -0.04
N MET A 70 -0.78 -2.46 0.91
CA MET A 70 -0.40 -1.07 0.65
C MET A 70 0.79 -0.93 -0.29
N ALA A 71 1.81 -1.76 -0.11
CA ALA A 71 2.95 -1.80 -0.99
C ALA A 71 2.53 -2.18 -2.41
N GLU A 72 1.68 -3.20 -2.54
CA GLU A 72 1.23 -3.70 -3.83
C GLU A 72 0.30 -2.71 -4.56
N VAL A 73 -0.72 -2.16 -3.88
CA VAL A 73 -1.59 -1.11 -4.45
C VAL A 73 -0.77 0.12 -4.81
N GLY A 74 0.30 0.43 -4.08
CA GLY A 74 1.25 1.50 -4.41
C GLY A 74 1.89 1.35 -5.79
N GLN A 75 2.15 0.12 -6.23
CA GLN A 75 2.75 -0.14 -7.54
C GLN A 75 1.84 0.28 -8.71
N CYS A 76 0.54 0.51 -8.46
CA CYS A 76 -0.38 1.01 -9.48
C CYS A 76 0.04 2.37 -10.06
N VAL A 77 0.79 3.19 -9.31
CA VAL A 77 1.34 4.47 -9.77
C VAL A 77 2.28 4.25 -10.95
N GLY A 78 3.22 3.31 -10.82
CA GLY A 78 4.14 2.94 -11.91
C GLY A 78 3.40 2.39 -13.13
N PHE A 79 2.39 1.53 -12.92
CA PHE A 79 1.58 0.98 -14.03
C PHE A 79 0.73 2.02 -14.76
N SER A 80 0.40 3.12 -14.09
CA SER A 80 -0.47 4.17 -14.60
C SER A 80 0.26 5.41 -15.11
N SER A 81 1.59 5.43 -15.12
CA SER A 81 2.42 6.54 -15.64
C SER A 81 1.91 7.11 -16.99
N PRO A 82 1.85 8.44 -17.18
CA PRO A 82 2.24 9.51 -16.22
C PRO A 82 1.37 9.59 -14.96
N GLY A 83 0.15 9.05 -15.01
CA GLY A 83 -0.77 8.91 -13.89
C GLY A 83 -2.13 8.40 -14.37
N PRO A 84 -2.97 7.88 -13.46
CA PRO A 84 -4.30 7.42 -13.82
C PRO A 84 -5.19 8.60 -14.24
N HIS A 85 -6.07 8.35 -15.20
CA HIS A 85 -7.12 9.32 -15.56
C HIS A 85 -8.32 9.18 -14.63
N ALA A 86 -8.56 7.97 -14.13
CA ALA A 86 -9.66 7.66 -13.22
C ALA A 86 -9.28 6.55 -12.24
N PHE A 87 -9.78 6.66 -11.02
CA PHE A 87 -9.87 5.58 -10.05
C PHE A 87 -11.33 5.13 -10.00
N LEU A 88 -11.58 3.84 -10.16
CA LEU A 88 -12.90 3.27 -9.92
C LEU A 88 -12.88 2.52 -8.60
N VAL A 89 -13.67 2.99 -7.64
CA VAL A 89 -13.86 2.30 -6.36
C VAL A 89 -15.08 1.41 -6.47
N THR A 90 -14.88 0.10 -6.47
CA THR A 90 -15.99 -0.84 -6.62
C THR A 90 -16.68 -1.11 -5.29
N LEU A 91 -17.99 -0.95 -5.29
CA LEU A 91 -18.88 -1.32 -4.21
C LEU A 91 -19.88 -2.34 -4.71
N GLN A 92 -20.03 -3.45 -4.00
CA GLN A 92 -21.11 -4.38 -4.32
C GLN A 92 -22.42 -3.80 -3.77
N LEU A 93 -23.49 -3.83 -4.57
CA LEU A 93 -24.82 -3.47 -4.08
C LEU A 93 -25.21 -4.36 -2.89
N GLY A 94 -25.78 -3.73 -1.86
CA GLY A 94 -26.06 -4.37 -0.58
C GLY A 94 -25.76 -3.47 0.60
N ARG A 95 -25.10 -4.01 1.63
CA ARG A 95 -24.81 -3.25 2.85
C ARG A 95 -23.53 -2.44 2.69
N PHE A 96 -23.57 -1.18 3.09
CA PHE A 96 -22.36 -0.35 3.25
C PHE A 96 -21.74 -0.60 4.63
N THR A 97 -20.64 -1.33 4.64
CA THR A 97 -19.96 -1.88 5.80
C THR A 97 -18.83 -0.98 6.28
N HIS A 98 -18.33 -1.28 7.48
CA HIS A 98 -17.16 -0.61 8.04
C HIS A 98 -15.92 -0.79 7.16
N GLU A 99 -15.75 -1.97 6.58
CA GLU A 99 -14.63 -2.26 5.69
C GLU A 99 -14.68 -1.37 4.44
N GLU A 100 -15.86 -1.08 3.89
CA GLU A 100 -15.98 -0.16 2.75
C GLU A 100 -15.66 1.29 3.13
N ARG A 101 -16.00 1.73 4.34
CA ARG A 101 -15.58 3.05 4.87
C ARG A 101 -14.06 3.12 5.09
N GLU A 102 -13.48 2.11 5.70
CA GLU A 102 -12.03 2.05 5.93
C GLU A 102 -11.24 1.96 4.62
N ALA A 103 -11.75 1.21 3.64
CA ALA A 103 -11.20 1.17 2.29
C ALA A 103 -11.04 2.58 1.70
N PHE A 104 -12.03 3.44 1.94
CA PHE A 104 -12.02 4.80 1.43
C PHE A 104 -11.02 5.71 2.13
N GLU A 105 -11.02 5.73 3.46
CA GLU A 105 -10.04 6.50 4.24
C GLU A 105 -8.62 6.08 3.87
N TRP A 106 -8.42 4.78 3.63
CA TRP A 106 -7.16 4.25 3.17
C TRP A 106 -6.74 4.82 1.80
N ILE A 107 -7.66 4.93 0.83
CA ILE A 107 -7.37 5.51 -0.49
C ILE A 107 -6.95 6.97 -0.35
N LYS A 108 -7.70 7.77 0.43
CA LYS A 108 -7.34 9.17 0.71
C LYS A 108 -6.02 9.30 1.44
N ALA A 109 -5.71 8.41 2.38
CA ALA A 109 -4.44 8.41 3.08
C ALA A 109 -3.26 8.06 2.16
N ARG A 110 -3.47 7.17 1.18
CA ARG A 110 -2.42 6.71 0.26
C ARG A 110 -2.14 7.68 -0.88
N PHE A 111 -3.19 8.24 -1.49
CA PHE A 111 -3.11 9.10 -2.68
C PHE A 111 -3.43 10.57 -2.37
N GLY A 112 -3.66 10.92 -1.10
CA GLY A 112 -4.09 12.25 -0.71
C GLY A 112 -5.56 12.54 -1.02
N PRO A 113 -6.15 13.57 -0.39
CA PRO A 113 -7.57 13.89 -0.56
C PRO A 113 -7.94 14.33 -1.98
N GLU A 114 -6.97 14.83 -2.76
CA GLU A 114 -7.20 15.27 -4.14
C GLU A 114 -7.54 14.11 -5.09
N VAL A 115 -7.23 12.86 -4.71
CA VAL A 115 -7.56 11.67 -5.50
C VAL A 115 -9.05 11.54 -5.77
N MET A 116 -9.89 12.05 -4.86
CA MET A 116 -11.36 12.08 -4.97
C MET A 116 -11.88 12.78 -6.22
N ARG A 117 -11.09 13.73 -6.74
CA ARG A 117 -11.42 14.46 -7.97
C ARG A 117 -11.35 13.57 -9.21
N PHE A 118 -10.65 12.44 -9.11
CA PHE A 118 -10.46 11.46 -10.16
C PHE A 118 -11.15 10.14 -9.82
N THR A 119 -11.92 10.10 -8.74
CA THR A 119 -12.60 8.88 -8.28
C THR A 119 -14.05 8.88 -8.74
N MET A 120 -14.48 7.73 -9.26
CA MET A 120 -15.87 7.39 -9.51
C MET A 120 -16.20 6.10 -8.75
N VAL A 121 -17.40 6.03 -8.20
CA VAL A 121 -17.91 4.83 -7.53
C VAL A 121 -18.51 3.90 -8.57
N LEU A 122 -18.11 2.64 -8.55
CA LEU A 122 -18.65 1.63 -9.43
C LEU A 122 -19.47 0.61 -8.63
N PHE A 123 -20.79 0.71 -8.71
CA PHE A 123 -21.69 -0.26 -8.11
C PHE A 123 -21.71 -1.54 -8.93
N THR A 124 -21.40 -2.68 -8.31
CA THR A 124 -21.45 -3.99 -8.95
C THR A 124 -22.67 -4.78 -8.48
N CYS A 125 -23.05 -5.80 -9.26
CA CYS A 125 -24.29 -6.56 -9.06
C CYS A 125 -25.55 -5.68 -9.17
N GLY A 126 -25.62 -4.85 -10.22
CA GLY A 126 -26.74 -3.98 -10.57
C GLY A 126 -28.10 -4.67 -10.57
N ASP A 127 -28.11 -5.94 -10.96
CA ASP A 127 -29.27 -6.83 -10.95
C ASP A 127 -29.96 -6.91 -9.57
N GLN A 128 -29.22 -6.69 -8.48
CA GLN A 128 -29.76 -6.71 -7.12
C GLN A 128 -30.69 -5.53 -6.79
N LEU A 129 -30.69 -4.46 -7.58
CA LEU A 129 -31.62 -3.35 -7.39
C LEU A 129 -33.09 -3.75 -7.66
N LYS A 130 -33.35 -4.81 -8.43
CA LYS A 130 -34.71 -5.36 -8.67
C LYS A 130 -35.74 -4.29 -9.10
N GLY A 131 -35.33 -3.35 -9.94
CA GLY A 131 -36.18 -2.26 -10.44
C GLY A 131 -36.19 -1.00 -9.56
N LYS A 132 -35.52 -1.02 -8.41
CA LYS A 132 -35.25 0.18 -7.62
C LYS A 132 -34.21 1.05 -8.33
N ARG A 133 -34.40 2.38 -8.31
CA ARG A 133 -33.38 3.28 -8.85
C ARG A 133 -32.18 3.36 -7.90
N ILE A 134 -31.01 3.58 -8.45
CA ILE A 134 -29.78 3.75 -7.67
C ILE A 134 -29.85 4.99 -6.77
N GLU A 135 -30.50 6.08 -7.24
CA GLU A 135 -30.68 7.29 -6.41
C GLU A 135 -31.48 6.98 -5.14
N ASP A 136 -32.60 6.24 -5.27
CA ASP A 136 -33.43 5.84 -4.13
C ASP A 136 -32.66 4.91 -3.16
N PHE A 137 -31.64 4.19 -3.63
CA PHE A 137 -30.77 3.36 -2.80
C PHE A 137 -29.75 4.19 -2.02
N LEU A 138 -29.19 5.24 -2.64
CA LEU A 138 -28.29 6.17 -1.97
C LEU A 138 -29.00 6.97 -0.87
N GLU A 139 -30.26 7.35 -1.09
CA GLU A 139 -31.08 8.08 -0.10
C GLU A 139 -31.35 7.28 1.18
N GLU A 140 -31.27 5.94 1.15
CA GLU A 140 -31.45 5.10 2.33
C GLU A 140 -30.27 5.15 3.31
N SER A 141 -29.12 5.65 2.88
CA SER A 141 -27.92 5.73 3.71
C SER A 141 -27.20 7.05 3.50
N GLN A 142 -27.34 7.94 4.49
CA GLN A 142 -26.64 9.22 4.50
C GLN A 142 -25.11 9.03 4.35
N GLU A 143 -24.52 8.05 5.06
CA GLU A 143 -23.09 7.77 4.96
C GLU A 143 -22.66 7.35 3.55
N LEU A 144 -23.44 6.48 2.89
CA LEU A 144 -23.12 6.06 1.52
C LEU A 144 -23.29 7.23 0.54
N SER A 145 -24.35 8.03 0.70
CA SER A 145 -24.60 9.21 -0.13
C SER A 145 -23.49 10.26 0.01
N GLU A 146 -23.03 10.52 1.24
CA GLU A 146 -21.88 11.39 1.51
C GLU A 146 -20.60 10.85 0.88
N PHE A 147 -20.37 9.53 0.95
CA PHE A 147 -19.25 8.89 0.29
C PHE A 147 -19.30 9.06 -1.24
N VAL A 148 -20.43 8.77 -1.87
CA VAL A 148 -20.59 8.88 -3.33
C VAL A 148 -20.44 10.34 -3.78
N SER A 149 -21.04 11.29 -3.06
CA SER A 149 -20.92 12.72 -3.38
C SER A 149 -19.51 13.28 -3.18
N SER A 150 -18.71 12.68 -2.30
CA SER A 150 -17.29 13.04 -2.17
C SER A 150 -16.44 12.59 -3.36
N CYS A 151 -16.91 11.63 -4.16
CA CYS A 151 -16.26 11.18 -5.39
C CYS A 151 -16.76 12.05 -6.56
N HIS A 152 -15.88 12.89 -7.12
CA HIS A 152 -16.32 13.90 -8.07
C HIS A 152 -16.74 13.34 -9.43
N GLY A 153 -16.24 12.15 -9.80
CA GLY A 153 -16.68 11.45 -11.00
C GLY A 153 -18.06 10.79 -10.81
N GLY A 154 -18.73 11.00 -9.68
CA GLY A 154 -20.04 10.44 -9.40
C GLY A 154 -20.00 8.92 -9.27
N TYR A 155 -20.98 8.26 -9.88
CA TYR A 155 -21.11 6.81 -9.82
C TYR A 155 -21.65 6.22 -11.12
N HIS A 156 -21.42 4.92 -11.29
CA HIS A 156 -22.02 4.10 -12.34
C HIS A 156 -22.43 2.75 -11.77
N VAL A 157 -23.41 2.08 -12.38
CA VAL A 157 -23.91 0.76 -11.95
C VAL A 157 -23.63 -0.26 -13.06
N PHE A 158 -22.86 -1.31 -12.75
CA PHE A 158 -22.70 -2.46 -13.64
C PHE A 158 -23.76 -3.50 -13.35
N ASP A 159 -24.57 -3.77 -14.36
CA ASP A 159 -25.30 -5.02 -14.44
C ASP A 159 -24.43 -6.07 -15.11
N ASN A 160 -23.70 -6.83 -14.29
CA ASN A 160 -22.82 -7.90 -14.79
C ASN A 160 -23.57 -9.01 -15.54
N SER A 161 -24.92 -9.00 -15.59
CA SER A 161 -25.71 -9.90 -16.44
C SER A 161 -25.82 -9.43 -17.90
N ARG A 162 -25.41 -8.19 -18.21
CA ARG A 162 -25.54 -7.56 -19.53
C ARG A 162 -24.16 -7.30 -20.14
N GLN A 163 -23.92 -7.82 -21.34
CA GLN A 163 -22.65 -7.65 -22.06
C GLN A 163 -22.50 -6.29 -22.78
N GLU A 164 -23.58 -5.52 -22.92
CA GLU A 164 -23.64 -4.33 -23.79
C GLU A 164 -23.16 -3.03 -23.11
N GLU A 165 -22.78 -3.05 -21.84
CA GLU A 165 -22.47 -1.83 -21.05
C GLU A 165 -21.08 -1.23 -21.33
N THR A 166 -20.27 -1.86 -22.19
CA THR A 166 -18.85 -1.50 -22.31
C THR A 166 -18.60 -0.09 -22.88
N ASP A 167 -19.42 0.37 -23.81
CA ASP A 167 -19.21 1.66 -24.47
C ASP A 167 -19.73 2.83 -23.61
N GLU A 168 -20.91 2.72 -22.99
CA GLU A 168 -21.51 3.77 -22.15
C GLU A 168 -20.64 4.10 -20.91
N VAL A 169 -20.14 3.05 -20.26
CA VAL A 169 -19.25 3.18 -19.09
C VAL A 169 -17.96 3.90 -19.48
N VAL A 170 -17.38 3.50 -20.61
CA VAL A 170 -16.14 4.05 -21.11
C VAL A 170 -16.31 5.51 -21.54
N GLU A 171 -17.47 5.90 -22.08
CA GLU A 171 -17.82 7.29 -22.37
C GLU A 171 -18.04 8.12 -21.10
N SER A 172 -18.72 7.56 -20.09
CA SER A 172 -18.91 8.25 -18.79
C SER A 172 -17.57 8.51 -18.10
N ILE A 173 -16.69 7.50 -18.03
CA ILE A 173 -15.34 7.66 -17.45
C ILE A 173 -14.52 8.67 -18.26
N GLN A 174 -14.67 8.71 -19.60
CA GLN A 174 -13.97 9.68 -20.44
C GLN A 174 -14.43 11.11 -20.18
N THR A 175 -15.73 11.33 -20.13
CA THR A 175 -16.30 12.66 -19.90
C THR A 175 -15.78 13.23 -18.58
N GLU A 176 -15.82 12.43 -17.52
CA GLU A 176 -15.30 12.82 -16.21
C GLU A 176 -13.77 13.00 -16.19
N ALA A 177 -13.03 12.14 -16.89
CA ALA A 177 -11.58 12.25 -17.00
C ALA A 177 -11.15 13.52 -17.77
N GLU A 178 -11.83 13.88 -18.86
CA GLU A 178 -11.53 15.04 -19.70
C GLU A 178 -11.81 16.36 -18.98
N VAL A 179 -12.85 16.42 -18.14
CA VAL A 179 -13.12 17.56 -17.23
C VAL A 179 -11.96 17.77 -16.23
N THR A 180 -11.25 16.69 -15.89
CA THR A 180 -10.24 16.69 -14.83
C THR A 180 -8.79 16.78 -15.36
N GLU A 181 -8.57 16.59 -16.67
CA GLU A 181 -7.26 16.45 -17.32
C GLU A 181 -6.33 17.68 -17.19
N GLY A 182 -6.87 18.88 -16.97
CA GLY A 182 -6.06 20.10 -16.82
C GLY A 182 -5.24 20.21 -15.52
N ARG A 183 -5.36 19.27 -14.56
CA ARG A 183 -4.77 19.39 -13.20
C ARG A 183 -3.96 18.19 -12.70
N LEU A 184 -3.80 17.14 -13.51
CA LEU A 184 -3.09 15.89 -13.19
C LEU A 184 -1.57 16.02 -12.92
N PRO A 185 -0.79 16.82 -13.67
CA PRO A 185 0.68 16.80 -13.54
C PRO A 185 1.22 17.22 -12.15
N ARG A 186 0.45 18.01 -11.40
CA ARG A 186 0.84 18.43 -10.04
C ARG A 186 0.65 17.33 -9.01
N LEU A 187 -0.38 16.49 -9.18
CA LEU A 187 -0.70 15.42 -8.25
C LEU A 187 0.24 14.22 -8.46
N GLU A 188 0.59 13.94 -9.72
CA GLU A 188 1.57 12.91 -10.10
C GLU A 188 2.94 13.18 -9.48
N LYS A 189 3.48 14.39 -9.66
CA LYS A 189 4.76 14.79 -9.06
C LYS A 189 4.74 14.67 -7.53
N LYS A 190 3.61 15.02 -6.90
CA LYS A 190 3.42 14.90 -5.45
C LYS A 190 3.43 13.42 -5.00
N TRP A 191 2.82 12.52 -5.76
CA TRP A 191 2.85 11.08 -5.47
C TRP A 191 4.24 10.49 -5.64
N GLU A 192 4.95 10.81 -6.72
CA GLU A 192 6.33 10.38 -6.94
C GLU A 192 7.27 10.90 -5.84
N ASP A 193 7.11 12.17 -5.43
CA ASP A 193 7.90 12.77 -4.35
C ASP A 193 7.60 12.12 -2.98
N GLU A 194 6.33 11.87 -2.66
CA GLU A 194 5.94 11.20 -1.42
C GLU A 194 6.41 9.75 -1.35
N GLU A 195 6.39 9.03 -2.48
CA GLU A 195 6.89 7.66 -2.57
C GLU A 195 8.40 7.61 -2.41
N ARG A 196 9.14 8.48 -3.11
CA ARG A 196 10.59 8.62 -2.91
C ARG A 196 10.93 8.87 -1.44
N ARG A 197 10.18 9.75 -0.78
CA ARG A 197 10.36 10.04 0.65
C ARG A 197 10.06 8.83 1.53
N ARG A 198 9.05 8.03 1.21
CA ARG A 198 8.73 6.79 1.95
C ARG A 198 9.78 5.70 1.70
N GLU A 199 10.23 5.51 0.46
CA GLU A 199 11.31 4.58 0.13
C GLU A 199 12.61 4.96 0.83
N GLU A 200 12.95 6.25 0.86
CA GLU A 200 14.07 6.78 1.63
C GLU A 200 13.90 6.52 3.13
N GLU A 201 12.70 6.71 3.69
CA GLU A 201 12.41 6.44 5.09
C GLU A 201 12.48 4.93 5.43
N GLU A 202 11.97 4.06 4.57
CA GLU A 202 12.08 2.61 4.73
C GLU A 202 13.51 2.13 4.57
N ALA A 203 14.24 2.63 3.57
CA ALA A 203 15.65 2.36 3.39
C ALA A 203 16.46 2.82 4.60
N ARG A 204 16.10 3.97 5.18
CA ARG A 204 16.68 4.47 6.44
C ARG A 204 16.36 3.55 7.61
N LYS A 205 15.10 3.11 7.78
CA LYS A 205 14.71 2.15 8.83
C LYS A 205 15.42 0.80 8.67
N ARG A 206 15.53 0.29 7.43
CA ARG A 206 16.27 -0.93 7.10
C ARG A 206 17.76 -0.77 7.44
N ALA A 207 18.36 0.34 7.04
CA ALA A 207 19.77 0.66 7.34
C ALA A 207 20.01 0.81 8.85
N GLU A 208 19.08 1.43 9.58
CA GLU A 208 19.14 1.56 11.03
C GLU A 208 19.01 0.19 11.72
N LYS A 209 18.09 -0.66 11.26
CA LYS A 209 17.93 -2.03 11.78
C LYS A 209 19.18 -2.89 11.51
N LEU A 210 19.73 -2.81 10.29
CA LEU A 210 21.00 -3.44 9.90
C LEU A 210 22.16 -2.93 10.75
N PHE A 211 22.24 -1.62 10.96
CA PHE A 211 23.26 -0.98 11.81
C PHE A 211 23.19 -1.51 13.24
N TRP A 212 22.02 -1.56 13.85
CA TRP A 212 21.86 -2.08 15.21
C TRP A 212 22.20 -3.56 15.32
N CYS A 213 21.83 -4.38 14.32
CA CYS A 213 22.24 -5.78 14.26
C CYS A 213 23.77 -5.94 14.17
N GLU A 214 24.43 -5.18 13.28
CA GLU A 214 25.89 -5.20 13.14
C GLU A 214 26.59 -4.71 14.42
N LEU A 215 26.08 -3.64 15.04
CA LEU A 215 26.66 -3.05 16.25
C LEU A 215 26.56 -3.99 17.45
N VAL A 216 25.39 -4.58 17.70
CA VAL A 216 25.19 -5.57 18.78
C VAL A 216 26.10 -6.78 18.57
N THR A 217 26.20 -7.27 17.33
CA THR A 217 27.09 -8.39 16.98
C THR A 217 28.56 -8.06 17.22
N ALA A 218 29.02 -6.86 16.82
CA ALA A 218 30.39 -6.40 16.98
C ALA A 218 30.77 -6.19 18.45
N LEU A 219 29.87 -5.61 19.25
CA LEU A 219 30.04 -5.46 20.70
C LEU A 219 30.10 -6.82 21.39
N GLY A 220 29.27 -7.78 20.97
CA GLY A 220 29.32 -9.16 21.45
C GLY A 220 30.66 -9.85 21.13
N LYS A 221 31.16 -9.72 19.90
CA LYS A 221 32.48 -10.24 19.48
C LYS A 221 33.62 -9.60 20.26
N GLY A 222 33.64 -8.27 20.38
CA GLY A 222 34.65 -7.54 21.15
C GLY A 222 34.66 -7.90 22.64
N ALA A 223 33.48 -8.17 23.23
CA ALA A 223 33.38 -8.66 24.60
C ALA A 223 33.90 -10.11 24.76
N ALA A 224 33.70 -10.97 23.75
CA ALA A 224 34.22 -12.34 23.77
C ALA A 224 35.75 -12.39 23.60
N GLU A 225 36.30 -11.53 22.75
CA GLU A 225 37.74 -11.37 22.52
C GLU A 225 38.43 -10.73 23.74
N GLY A 226 37.87 -9.65 24.28
CA GLY A 226 38.39 -8.98 25.49
C GLY A 226 38.26 -9.80 26.78
N ALA A 227 37.36 -10.78 26.82
CA ALA A 227 37.21 -11.71 27.93
C ALA A 227 38.16 -12.94 27.86
N GLY A 228 38.94 -13.08 26.79
CA GLY A 228 39.92 -14.17 26.60
C GLY A 228 39.27 -15.55 26.52
N ILE A 229 38.19 -15.72 25.74
CA ILE A 229 37.44 -16.99 25.63
C ILE A 229 38.05 -17.95 24.57
N MET A 230 39.31 -17.77 24.16
CA MET A 230 40.05 -18.77 23.38
C MET A 230 41.13 -19.54 24.16
N GLY A 231 41.12 -19.45 25.50
CA GLY A 231 41.98 -20.26 26.36
C GLY A 231 41.16 -21.08 27.36
N LYS A 232 41.41 -22.40 27.40
CA LYS A 232 40.96 -23.30 28.48
C LYS A 232 41.43 -22.74 29.83
N ASP A 233 40.52 -22.25 30.69
CA ASP A 233 40.40 -22.73 32.09
C ASP A 233 39.31 -22.07 32.94
N LYS A 234 38.91 -22.80 34.00
CA LYS A 234 37.73 -22.70 34.87
C LYS A 234 37.68 -21.47 35.81
N GLY A 235 36.47 -20.96 36.09
CA GLY A 235 36.21 -20.06 37.22
C GLY A 235 34.76 -19.54 37.33
N LYS A 236 34.01 -19.98 38.35
CA LYS A 236 32.55 -19.76 38.57
C LYS A 236 32.09 -18.30 38.80
N GLY A 237 33.00 -17.31 38.82
CA GLY A 237 32.65 -15.88 39.05
C GLY A 237 32.36 -15.05 37.80
N LYS A 238 32.64 -15.53 36.58
CA LYS A 238 32.46 -14.77 35.32
C LYS A 238 31.05 -14.82 34.73
N ALA A 239 30.20 -15.77 35.13
CA ALA A 239 28.89 -15.98 34.52
C ALA A 239 27.89 -14.84 34.83
N VAL A 240 27.90 -14.31 36.06
CA VAL A 240 26.98 -13.25 36.49
C VAL A 240 27.29 -11.91 35.81
N LYS A 241 28.57 -11.60 35.57
CA LYS A 241 28.98 -10.40 34.81
C LYS A 241 28.64 -10.51 33.31
N LYS A 242 28.73 -11.72 32.73
CA LYS A 242 28.35 -11.98 31.33
C LYS A 242 26.84 -11.77 31.10
N ALA A 243 25.99 -12.25 32.01
CA ALA A 243 24.54 -12.10 31.90
C ALA A 243 24.09 -10.62 31.93
N LYS A 244 24.65 -9.81 32.84
CA LYS A 244 24.25 -8.40 33.00
C LYS A 244 24.66 -7.49 31.82
N VAL A 245 25.74 -7.85 31.12
CA VAL A 245 26.17 -7.16 29.89
C VAL A 245 25.26 -7.54 28.72
N VAL A 246 24.92 -8.83 28.58
CA VAL A 246 23.99 -9.30 27.54
C VAL A 246 22.58 -8.71 27.72
N GLU A 247 22.09 -8.62 28.96
CA GLU A 247 20.79 -8.03 29.29
C GLU A 247 20.75 -6.52 29.00
N LYS A 248 21.82 -5.77 29.33
CA LYS A 248 21.93 -4.34 28.97
C LYS A 248 22.04 -4.10 27.47
N VAL A 249 22.72 -4.98 26.73
CA VAL A 249 22.83 -4.89 25.27
C VAL A 249 21.49 -5.25 24.60
N ALA A 250 20.73 -6.21 25.14
CA ALA A 250 19.39 -6.54 24.68
C ALA A 250 18.39 -5.39 24.93
N ALA A 251 18.47 -4.72 26.09
CA ALA A 251 17.63 -3.56 26.40
C ALA A 251 17.93 -2.34 25.48
N LEU A 252 19.19 -2.17 25.06
CA LEU A 252 19.60 -1.15 24.09
C LEU A 252 19.09 -1.47 22.67
N ALA A 253 18.96 -2.74 22.30
CA ALA A 253 18.39 -3.17 21.03
C ALA A 253 16.85 -3.06 20.97
N ALA A 254 16.19 -3.03 22.13
CA ALA A 254 14.73 -2.90 22.24
C ALA A 254 14.23 -1.44 22.32
N SER A 255 15.13 -0.46 22.40
CA SER A 255 14.79 0.96 22.55
C SER A 255 15.23 1.77 21.32
N PRO A 256 14.36 2.58 20.68
CA PRO A 256 14.75 3.43 19.56
C PRO A 256 15.58 4.62 20.08
N LEU A 257 16.87 4.39 20.29
CA LEU A 257 17.81 5.46 20.65
C LEU A 257 18.37 6.09 19.37
N SER A 258 18.35 7.42 19.29
CA SER A 258 18.99 8.11 18.16
C SER A 258 20.49 7.80 18.09
N VAL A 259 21.05 7.80 16.89
CA VAL A 259 22.47 7.54 16.62
C VAL A 259 23.42 8.43 17.44
N ARG A 260 23.00 9.68 17.74
CA ARG A 260 23.75 10.60 18.62
C ARG A 260 23.87 10.08 20.06
N SER A 261 22.82 9.41 20.55
CA SER A 261 22.78 8.80 21.87
C SER A 261 23.62 7.52 21.93
N ALA A 262 23.63 6.73 20.84
CA ALA A 262 24.45 5.52 20.72
C ALA A 262 25.96 5.83 20.73
N ALA A 263 26.41 6.87 20.03
CA ALA A 263 27.81 7.31 20.03
C ALA A 263 28.31 7.69 21.44
N LYS A 264 27.42 8.20 22.31
CA LYS A 264 27.72 8.56 23.69
C LYS A 264 27.77 7.35 24.63
N ALA A 265 27.08 6.25 24.29
CA ALA A 265 27.01 5.03 25.09
C ALA A 265 28.19 4.06 24.87
N VAL A 266 28.90 4.15 23.74
CA VAL A 266 29.94 3.19 23.31
C VAL A 266 31.34 3.47 23.91
N GLY A 267 31.45 4.36 24.90
CA GLY A 267 32.72 4.76 25.54
C GLY A 267 33.58 3.68 26.22
N GLY A 268 33.27 2.38 26.06
CA GLY A 268 34.01 1.27 26.69
C GLY A 268 34.32 0.04 25.81
N ALA A 269 33.90 -0.03 24.55
CA ALA A 269 34.15 -1.19 23.66
C ALA A 269 34.72 -0.73 22.30
N VAL A 270 35.94 -0.19 22.33
CA VAL A 270 36.34 0.92 21.44
C VAL A 270 37.08 0.50 20.15
N ARG A 271 36.90 -0.72 19.62
CA ARG A 271 37.51 -1.06 18.30
C ARG A 271 36.50 -1.51 17.27
N GLU A 272 35.80 -2.61 17.53
CA GLU A 272 34.85 -3.15 16.54
C GLU A 272 33.57 -2.32 16.46
N GLY A 273 33.07 -1.77 17.58
CA GLY A 273 31.95 -0.82 17.57
C GLY A 273 32.25 0.45 16.78
N SER A 274 33.48 0.98 16.89
CA SER A 274 33.92 2.18 16.16
C SER A 274 34.00 1.95 14.64
N LYS A 275 34.36 0.73 14.18
CA LYS A 275 34.37 0.38 12.75
C LYS A 275 32.95 0.36 12.17
N VAL A 276 31.98 -0.20 12.89
CA VAL A 276 30.57 -0.22 12.48
C VAL A 276 29.99 1.20 12.42
N LEU A 277 30.28 2.03 13.42
CA LEU A 277 29.91 3.45 13.44
C LEU A 277 30.49 4.22 12.24
N TYR A 278 31.75 3.97 11.89
CA TYR A 278 32.39 4.61 10.74
C TYR A 278 31.78 4.15 9.40
N LYS A 279 31.51 2.84 9.25
CA LYS A 279 30.90 2.24 8.04
C LYS A 279 29.54 2.86 7.70
N HIS A 280 28.69 3.08 8.70
CA HIS A 280 27.32 3.59 8.50
C HIS A 280 27.18 5.12 8.64
N ARG A 281 28.27 5.84 8.91
CA ARG A 281 28.26 7.30 9.16
C ARG A 281 27.60 8.12 8.06
N LYS A 282 27.82 7.79 6.79
CA LYS A 282 27.24 8.53 5.64
C LYS A 282 25.76 8.21 5.41
N THR A 283 25.32 7.01 5.75
CA THR A 283 23.96 6.52 5.52
C THR A 283 22.99 6.97 6.61
N LEU A 284 23.48 7.17 7.84
CA LEU A 284 22.66 7.52 9.01
C LEU A 284 22.63 9.02 9.37
N LEU A 285 23.50 9.84 8.77
CA LEU A 285 23.62 11.29 9.05
C LEU A 285 23.03 12.19 7.93
N ARG A 286 22.29 11.62 6.99
CA ARG A 286 21.42 12.37 6.06
C ARG A 286 19.99 12.35 6.57
#